data_AF-A0A8S3X6I1-F1
#
_entry.id   AF-A0A8S3X6I1-F1
#
_cell.length_a   1.000
_cell.length_b   1.000
_cell.length_c   1.000
_cell.angle_alpha   90.00
_cell.angle_beta   90.00
_cell.angle_gamma   90.00
#
_symmetry.space_group_name_H-M   'P 1'
#
loop_
_entity.id
_entity.type
_entity.pdbx_description
1 polymer ?
#
loop_
_entity_poly.entity_id
_entity_poly.type
_entity_poly.pdbx_seq_one_letter_code
_entity_poly.pdbx_strand_id
1 'polypeptide(L)'
;MKHARPPAELSLKGGPAVRAEAWRQWRRLFEVFLKVSGVSKKPKEIQASLLVNLIGWAGYEVFTTFTFKEGESIDDINCAKRI
;
A
#
# COMPACT_ATOMS: atom_id res chain seq x y z
N MET A 1 25.40 3.31 -8.68
CA MET A 1 24.23 2.54 -8.19
C MET A 1 23.01 3.45 -8.32
N LYS A 2 21.96 3.06 -9.06
CA LYS A 2 20.71 3.85 -9.08
C LYS A 2 20.04 3.64 -7.72
N HIS A 3 20.09 4.63 -6.83
CA HIS A 3 19.44 4.56 -5.52
C HIS A 3 17.95 4.24 -5.74
N ALA A 4 17.46 3.17 -5.12
CA ALA A 4 16.03 2.84 -5.13
C ALA A 4 15.29 4.00 -4.44
N ARG A 5 14.54 4.79 -5.22
CA ARG A 5 13.76 5.89 -4.65
C ARG A 5 12.43 5.35 -4.12
N PRO A 6 12.05 5.64 -2.87
CA PRO A 6 10.72 5.32 -2.39
C PRO A 6 9.67 6.13 -3.18
N PRO A 7 8.41 5.64 -3.26
CA PRO A 7 7.32 6.43 -3.81
C PRO A 7 7.11 7.71 -2.98
N ALA A 8 6.53 8.73 -3.60
CA ALA A 8 5.96 9.85 -2.85
C ALA A 8 4.77 9.35 -2.01
N GLU A 9 4.37 10.11 -0.99
CA GLU A 9 3.22 9.76 -0.15
C GLU A 9 1.94 9.56 -0.97
N LEU A 10 1.06 8.68 -0.48
CA LEU A 10 -0.23 8.42 -1.12
C LEU A 10 -1.15 9.63 -0.98
N SER A 11 -1.64 10.14 -2.11
CA SER A 11 -2.64 11.21 -2.13
C SER A 11 -4.04 10.64 -2.38
N LEU A 12 -4.92 10.71 -1.38
CA LEU A 12 -6.31 10.24 -1.44
C LEU A 12 -7.30 11.37 -1.76
N LYS A 13 -6.94 12.28 -2.68
CA LYS A 13 -7.82 13.38 -3.11
C LYS A 13 -8.78 12.94 -4.22
N GLY A 14 -9.96 13.58 -4.26
CA GLY A 14 -10.97 13.32 -5.28
C GLY A 14 -11.92 12.15 -4.96
N GLY A 15 -12.70 11.74 -5.96
CA GLY A 15 -13.72 10.70 -5.82
C GLY A 15 -13.17 9.28 -5.71
N PRO A 16 -14.04 8.27 -5.42
CA PRO A 16 -13.62 6.89 -5.18
C PRO A 16 -12.75 6.27 -6.29
N ALA A 17 -13.10 6.50 -7.56
CA ALA A 17 -12.34 5.99 -8.70
C ALA A 17 -10.91 6.58 -8.78
N VAL A 18 -10.76 7.87 -8.47
CA VAL A 18 -9.46 8.56 -8.45
C VAL A 18 -8.59 8.02 -7.31
N ARG A 19 -9.18 7.84 -6.12
CA ARG A 19 -8.48 7.26 -4.96
C ARG A 19 -8.04 5.81 -5.23
N ALA A 20 -8.88 5.01 -5.87
CA ALA A 20 -8.53 3.65 -6.26
C ALA A 20 -7.35 3.62 -7.24
N GLU A 21 -7.32 4.53 -8.23
CA GLU A 21 -6.18 4.65 -9.15
C GLU A 21 -4.91 5.13 -8.45
N ALA A 22 -5.01 6.12 -7.56
CA ALA A 22 -3.89 6.61 -6.75
C ALA A 22 -3.25 5.46 -5.94
N TRP A 23 -4.07 4.64 -5.30
CA TRP A 23 -3.61 3.44 -4.60
C TRP A 23 -2.92 2.44 -5.54
N ARG A 24 -3.52 2.13 -6.69
CA ARG A 24 -2.92 1.20 -7.67
C ARG A 24 -1.55 1.68 -8.14
N GLN A 25 -1.41 2.97 -8.43
CA GLN A 25 -0.14 3.55 -8.87
C GLN A 25 0.90 3.53 -7.75
N TRP A 26 0.53 4.01 -6.56
CA TRP A 26 1.41 4.04 -5.41
C TRP A 26 1.93 2.64 -5.04
N ARG A 27 1.03 1.65 -4.98
CA ARG A 27 1.38 0.25 -4.70
C ARG A 27 2.38 -0.31 -5.70
N ARG A 28 2.21 -0.04 -7.00
CA ARG A 28 3.15 -0.50 -8.04
C ARG A 28 4.54 0.09 -7.83
N LEU A 29 4.63 1.38 -7.52
CA LEU A 29 5.91 2.04 -7.23
C LEU A 29 6.55 1.49 -5.96
N PHE A 30 5.76 1.25 -4.91
CA PHE A 30 6.21 0.61 -3.68
C PHE A 30 6.75 -0.81 -3.94
N GLU A 31 6.05 -1.64 -4.71
CA GLU A 31 6.51 -2.99 -5.07
C GLU A 31 7.82 -2.97 -5.87
N VAL A 32 8.00 -2.00 -6.78
CA VAL A 32 9.27 -1.78 -7.49
C VAL A 32 10.37 -1.39 -6.51
N PHE A 33 10.09 -0.45 -5.60
CA PHE A 33 11.02 -0.02 -4.57
C PHE A 33 11.46 -1.19 -3.67
N LEU A 34 10.53 -2.04 -3.22
CA LEU A 34 10.84 -3.24 -2.44
C LEU A 34 11.79 -4.20 -3.17
N LYS A 35 11.57 -4.42 -4.47
CA LYS A 35 12.42 -5.30 -5.28
C LYS A 35 13.83 -4.74 -5.46
N VAL A 36 13.95 -3.46 -5.82
CA VAL A 36 15.25 -2.82 -6.11
C VAL A 36 16.06 -2.60 -4.83
N SER A 37 15.41 -2.27 -3.71
CA SER A 37 16.07 -2.11 -2.41
C SER A 37 16.43 -3.45 -1.73
N GLY A 38 15.93 -4.58 -2.25
CA GLY A 38 16.09 -5.90 -1.64
C GLY A 38 15.20 -6.15 -0.42
N VAL A 39 14.38 -5.17 0.00
CA VAL A 39 13.43 -5.33 1.12
C VAL A 39 12.39 -6.40 0.80
N SER A 40 12.10 -6.69 -0.47
CA SER A 40 11.21 -7.79 -0.87
C SER A 40 11.66 -9.18 -0.35
N LYS A 41 12.93 -9.34 0.02
CA LYS A 41 13.51 -10.57 0.58
C LYS A 41 13.52 -10.59 2.12
N LYS A 42 13.10 -9.51 2.78
CA LYS A 42 13.03 -9.40 4.24
C LYS A 42 11.71 -10.01 4.78
N PRO A 43 11.61 -10.29 6.09
CA PRO A 43 10.37 -10.75 6.71
C PRO A 43 9.18 -9.84 6.43
N LYS A 44 7.96 -10.38 6.46
CA LYS A 44 6.74 -9.67 6.07
C LYS A 44 6.42 -8.51 7.01
N GLU A 45 6.78 -8.66 8.28
CA GLU A 45 6.65 -7.65 9.32
C GLU A 45 7.45 -6.40 8.95
N ILE A 46 8.69 -6.58 8.47
CA ILE A 46 9.53 -5.47 7.99
C ILE A 46 8.94 -4.81 6.75
N GLN A 47 8.40 -5.60 5.80
CA GLN A 47 7.74 -5.06 4.61
C GLN A 47 6.49 -4.25 4.98
N ALA A 48 5.70 -4.74 5.95
CA ALA A 48 4.48 -4.09 6.44
C ALA A 48 4.80 -2.79 7.20
N SER A 49 5.78 -2.80 8.11
CA SER A 49 6.23 -1.58 8.79
C SER A 49 6.72 -0.53 7.79
N LEU A 50 7.44 -0.95 6.74
CA LEU A 50 7.92 -0.02 5.71
C LEU A 50 6.78 0.55 4.87
N LEU A 51 5.74 -0.24 4.57
CA LEU A 51 4.53 0.27 3.91
C LEU A 51 3.88 1.37 4.76
N VAL A 52 3.64 1.10 6.04
CA VAL A 52 3.05 2.05 7.00
C VAL A 52 3.88 3.34 7.09
N ASN A 53 5.21 3.23 7.10
CA ASN A 53 6.09 4.39 7.16
C ASN A 53 6.12 5.25 5.88
N LEU A 54 5.90 4.65 4.71
CA LEU A 54 6.03 5.35 3.42
C LEU A 54 4.70 5.76 2.80
N ILE A 55 3.58 5.19 3.25
CA ILE A 55 2.25 5.46 2.66
C ILE A 55 1.78 6.89 2.94
N GLY A 56 2.37 7.57 3.93
CA GLY A 56 2.02 8.92 4.34
C GLY A 56 0.75 8.98 5.18
N TRP A 57 0.42 10.18 5.66
CA TRP A 57 -0.65 10.39 6.66
C TRP A 57 -2.02 9.85 6.20
N ALA A 58 -2.42 10.15 4.97
CA ALA A 58 -3.73 9.74 4.46
C ALA A 58 -3.88 8.21 4.37
N GLY A 59 -2.81 7.51 3.99
CA GLY A 59 -2.82 6.04 3.97
C GLY A 59 -2.75 5.43 5.37
N TYR A 60 -2.00 6.06 6.28
CA TYR A 60 -1.93 5.65 7.67
C TYR A 60 -3.28 5.75 8.38
N GLU A 61 -3.99 6.86 8.19
CA GLU A 61 -5.33 7.07 8.74
C GLU A 61 -6.31 5.99 8.26
N VAL A 62 -6.30 5.65 6.97
CA VAL A 62 -7.11 4.53 6.46
C VAL A 62 -6.70 3.20 7.12
N PHE A 63 -5.41 2.92 7.25
CA PHE A 63 -4.93 1.69 7.88
C PHE A 63 -5.39 1.55 9.34
N THR A 64 -5.40 2.65 10.11
CA THR A 64 -5.76 2.62 11.54
C THR A 64 -7.25 2.72 11.80
N THR A 65 -8.02 3.32 10.89
CA THR A 65 -9.47 3.54 11.06
C THR A 65 -10.34 2.57 10.28
N PHE A 66 -9.75 1.72 9.44
CA PHE A 66 -10.49 0.73 8.68
C PHE A 66 -11.25 -0.21 9.61
N THR A 67 -12.58 -0.25 9.42
CA THR A 67 -13.48 -1.19 10.06
C THR A 67 -14.36 -1.86 9.02
N PHE A 68 -14.66 -3.13 9.24
CA PHE A 68 -15.65 -3.86 8.46
C PHE A 68 -17.06 -3.36 8.82
N LYS A 69 -17.95 -3.30 7.84
CA LYS A 69 -19.37 -3.08 8.11
C LYS A 69 -20.00 -4.34 8.71
N GLU A 70 -21.19 -4.19 9.28
CA GLU A 70 -21.97 -5.31 9.79
C GLU A 70 -22.21 -6.34 8.66
N GLY A 71 -21.77 -7.58 8.89
CA GLY A 71 -21.84 -8.66 7.91
C GLY A 71 -20.62 -8.77 6.96
N GLU A 72 -19.66 -7.85 7.01
CA GLU A 72 -18.36 -7.98 6.32
C GLU A 72 -17.32 -8.60 7.26
N SER A 73 -16.40 -9.38 6.70
CA SER A 73 -15.36 -10.08 7.44
C SER A 73 -14.02 -10.08 6.68
N ILE A 74 -12.94 -10.44 7.38
CA ILE A 74 -11.63 -10.60 6.76
C ILE A 74 -11.62 -11.71 5.69
N ASP A 75 -12.48 -12.71 5.82
CA ASP A 75 -12.59 -13.82 4.87
C ASP A 75 -13.17 -13.36 3.52
N ASP A 76 -13.82 -12.19 3.48
CA ASP A 76 -14.31 -11.56 2.25
C ASP A 76 -13.19 -10.87 1.45
N ILE A 77 -12.00 -10.69 2.04
CA ILE A 77 -10.86 -10.05 1.39
C ILE A 77 -10.15 -11.05 0.47
N ASN A 78 -10.47 -10.98 -0.81
CA ASN A 78 -9.71 -11.69 -1.85
C ASN A 78 -8.53 -10.84 -2.32
N CYS A 79 -7.30 -11.28 -2.03
CA CYS A 79 -6.11 -10.72 -2.68
C CYS A 79 -6.21 -10.95 -4.19
N ALA A 80 -6.61 -9.93 -4.96
CA ALA A 80 -6.67 -10.01 -6.41
C ALA A 80 -5.29 -10.38 -6.95
N LYS A 81 -5.12 -11.66 -7.34
CA LYS A 81 -3.96 -12.09 -8.11
C LYS A 81 -4.06 -11.42 -9.46
N ARG A 82 -2.99 -10.75 -9.85
CA ARG A 82 -2.85 -10.19 -11.20
C ARG A 82 -2.83 -11.39 -12.16
N ILE A 83 -3.90 -11.57 -12.93
CA ILE A 83 -3.96 -12.49 -14.08
C ILE A 83 -3.06 -11.91 -15.18
#